data_AF-A0A2I0CXV2-F1
#
_entry.id   AF-A0A2I0CXV2-F1
#
_cell.length_a   1.000
_cell.length_b   1.000
_cell.length_c   1.000
_cell.angle_alpha   90.00
_cell.angle_beta   90.00
_cell.angle_gamma   90.00
#
_symmetry.space_group_name_H-M   'P 1'
#
loop_
_entity.id
_entity.type
_entity.pdbx_description
1 polymer ?
#
loop_
_entity_poly.entity_id
_entity_poly.type
_entity_poly.pdbx_seq_one_letter_code
_entity_poly.pdbx_strand_id
1 'polypeptide(L)'
;MRLKDLLAGRVPDEALRRFSGRFDVVGDVAIVSLPPEMDAYKPVVAKTILSTRKNVYTVLNKVQKIGSELRTASFEVLSGTTTVTRYRVFGSQYRFDDT
;
A
#
# COMPACT_ATOMS: atom_id res chain seq x y z
N MET A 1 -7.51 15.67 7.23
CA MET A 1 -6.12 15.75 6.74
C MET A 1 -5.91 14.70 5.66
N ARG A 2 -5.30 15.05 4.53
CA ARG A 2 -4.97 14.06 3.48
C ARG A 2 -3.60 13.45 3.79
N LEU A 3 -3.39 12.20 3.38
CA LEU A 3 -2.09 11.54 3.56
C LEU A 3 -0.96 12.31 2.88
N LYS A 4 -1.24 12.95 1.74
CA LYS A 4 -0.29 13.80 1.02
C LYS A 4 0.24 14.94 1.90
N ASP A 5 -0.61 15.56 2.72
CA ASP A 5 -0.22 16.65 3.62
C ASP A 5 0.68 16.15 4.75
N LEU A 6 0.48 14.90 5.20
CA LEU A 6 1.30 14.28 6.25
C LEU A 6 2.67 13.81 5.75
N LEU A 7 2.80 13.63 4.43
CA LEU A 7 4.05 13.29 3.77
C LEU A 7 4.80 14.52 3.27
N ALA A 8 4.13 15.67 3.14
CA ALA A 8 4.74 16.94 2.80
C ALA A 8 5.82 17.27 3.85
N GLY A 9 7.07 17.46 3.39
CA GLY A 9 8.24 17.67 4.24
C GLY A 9 9.02 16.41 4.63
N ARG A 10 8.49 15.20 4.38
CA ARG A 10 9.23 13.93 4.53
C ARG A 10 9.55 13.25 3.19
N VAL A 11 8.71 13.49 2.19
CA VAL A 11 8.87 13.01 0.83
C VAL A 11 9.01 14.24 -0.09
N PRO A 12 9.93 14.23 -1.06
CA PRO A 12 10.09 15.34 -1.99
C PRO A 12 8.81 15.59 -2.80
N ASP A 13 8.53 16.87 -3.06
CA ASP A 13 7.33 17.30 -3.80
C ASP A 13 7.24 16.69 -5.19
N GLU A 14 8.38 16.42 -5.84
CA GLU A 14 8.44 15.75 -7.14
C GLU A 14 7.83 14.34 -7.10
N ALA A 15 8.10 13.57 -6.04
CA ALA A 15 7.51 12.25 -5.86
C ALA A 15 6.03 12.37 -5.44
N LEU A 16 5.68 13.36 -4.62
CA LEU A 16 4.29 13.63 -4.21
C LEU A 16 3.42 14.19 -5.33
N ARG A 17 3.99 14.77 -6.39
CA ARG A 17 3.25 15.29 -7.55
C ARG A 17 2.43 14.20 -8.24
N ARG A 18 3.00 13.00 -8.42
CA ARG A 18 2.33 11.84 -9.02
C ARG A 18 1.45 11.08 -8.01
N PHE A 19 1.62 11.36 -6.72
CA PHE A 19 0.84 10.73 -5.67
C PHE A 19 -0.48 11.45 -5.43
N SER A 20 -1.57 10.69 -5.53
CA SER A 20 -2.93 11.20 -5.30
C SER A 20 -3.25 11.42 -3.82
N GLY A 21 -2.48 10.84 -2.90
CA GLY A 21 -2.76 10.91 -1.46
C GLY A 21 -3.95 10.06 -1.01
N ARG A 22 -4.53 9.26 -1.91
CA ARG A 22 -5.66 8.38 -1.61
C ARG A 22 -5.17 6.99 -1.26
N PHE A 23 -5.83 6.39 -0.28
CA PHE A 23 -5.64 5.00 0.10
C PHE A 23 -6.99 4.45 0.54
N ASP A 24 -7.23 3.17 0.26
CA ASP A 24 -8.40 2.44 0.70
C ASP A 24 -8.10 1.76 2.03
N VAL A 25 -9.11 1.57 2.87
CA VAL A 25 -8.97 0.82 4.12
C VAL A 25 -10.04 -0.26 4.14
N VAL A 26 -9.60 -1.50 4.30
CA VAL A 26 -10.49 -2.65 4.43
C VAL A 26 -10.18 -3.38 5.72
N GLY A 27 -11.09 -3.26 6.70
CA GLY A 27 -10.86 -3.75 8.05
C GLY A 27 -9.66 -3.07 8.69
N ASP A 28 -8.64 -3.87 8.97
CA ASP A 28 -7.36 -3.48 9.58
C ASP A 28 -6.21 -3.32 8.56
N VAL A 29 -6.52 -3.40 7.27
CA VAL A 29 -5.54 -3.29 6.18
C VAL A 29 -5.76 -2.00 5.41
N ALA A 30 -4.71 -1.20 5.22
CA ALA A 30 -4.71 -0.06 4.30
C ALA A 30 -4.03 -0.42 2.98
N ILE A 31 -4.66 -0.07 1.87
CA ILE A 31 -4.16 -0.30 0.51
C ILE A 31 -3.88 1.06 -0.13
N VAL A 32 -2.62 1.31 -0.47
CA VAL A 32 -2.16 2.52 -1.14
C VAL A 32 -1.61 2.18 -2.52
N SER A 33 -1.74 3.09 -3.48
CA SER A 33 -1.13 2.93 -4.81
C SER A 33 0.05 3.90 -4.90
N LEU A 34 1.26 3.41 -4.65
CA LEU A 34 2.45 4.24 -4.71
C LEU A 34 3.04 4.25 -6.13
N PRO A 35 3.37 5.43 -6.67
CA PRO A 35 4.10 5.52 -7.91
C PRO A 35 5.56 5.09 -7.68
N PRO A 36 6.27 4.60 -8.72
CA PRO A 36 7.64 4.08 -8.58
C PRO A 36 8.64 5.13 -8.06
N GLU A 37 8.38 6.42 -8.25
CA GLU A 37 9.19 7.51 -7.71
C GLU A 37 9.13 7.57 -6.16
N MET A 38 8.11 6.96 -5.55
CA MET A 38 7.94 6.86 -4.10
C MET A 38 8.44 5.55 -3.50
N ASP A 39 9.08 4.69 -4.29
CA ASP A 39 9.52 3.35 -3.86
C ASP A 39 10.45 3.42 -2.64
N ALA A 40 11.43 4.33 -2.67
CA ALA A 40 12.34 4.57 -1.54
C ALA A 40 11.64 5.11 -0.29
N TYR A 41 10.43 5.67 -0.43
CA TYR A 41 9.66 6.28 0.65
C TYR A 41 8.53 5.37 1.17
N LYS A 42 8.40 4.14 0.64
CA LYS A 42 7.46 3.12 1.10
C LYS A 42 7.40 2.98 2.64
N PRO A 43 8.53 2.89 3.38
CA PRO A 43 8.49 2.75 4.84
C PRO A 43 7.90 3.98 5.53
N VAL A 44 8.22 5.17 5.01
CA VAL A 44 7.72 6.46 5.55
C VAL A 44 6.22 6.57 5.35
N VAL A 45 5.74 6.19 4.16
CA VAL A 45 4.30 6.16 3.86
C VAL A 45 3.58 5.21 4.80
N ALA A 46 4.08 3.98 4.94
CA ALA A 46 3.44 2.98 5.77
C ALA A 46 3.37 3.41 7.24
N LYS A 47 4.47 3.91 7.80
CA LYS A 47 4.51 4.45 9.17
C LYS A 47 3.52 5.60 9.35
N THR A 48 3.40 6.48 8.35
CA THR A 48 2.48 7.62 8.40
C THR A 48 1.02 7.15 8.40
N ILE A 49 0.68 6.15 7.57
CA ILE A 49 -0.68 5.56 7.55
C ILE A 49 -1.01 4.92 8.90
N LEU A 50 -0.11 4.09 9.44
CA LEU A 50 -0.28 3.44 10.75
C LEU A 50 -0.43 4.46 11.89
N SER A 51 0.35 5.54 11.86
CA SER A 51 0.26 6.62 12.86
C SER A 51 -1.05 7.41 12.74
N THR A 52 -1.59 7.52 11.52
CA THR A 52 -2.84 8.27 11.26
C THR A 52 -4.07 7.47 11.66
N ARG A 53 -4.04 6.14 11.48
CA ARG A 53 -5.17 5.25 11.78
C ARG A 53 -4.75 4.13 12.70
N LYS A 54 -5.11 4.26 13.98
CA LYS A 54 -4.84 3.26 15.02
C LYS A 54 -5.47 1.89 14.76
N ASN A 55 -6.51 1.83 13.93
CA ASN A 55 -7.22 0.58 13.58
C ASN A 55 -6.58 -0.15 12.40
N VAL A 56 -5.55 0.43 11.76
CA VAL A 56 -4.82 -0.21 10.67
C VAL A 56 -3.54 -0.80 11.25
N TYR A 57 -3.31 -2.09 11.00
CA TYR A 57 -2.11 -2.81 11.42
C TYR A 57 -1.22 -3.20 10.22
N THR A 58 -1.79 -3.29 9.03
CA THR A 58 -1.09 -3.69 7.81
C THR A 58 -1.26 -2.65 6.71
N VAL A 59 -0.18 -2.34 6.00
CA VAL A 59 -0.18 -1.43 4.85
C VAL A 59 0.33 -2.17 3.62
N LEU A 60 -0.46 -2.17 2.55
CA LEU A 60 -0.17 -2.79 1.28
C LEU A 60 -0.03 -1.73 0.18
N ASN A 61 0.92 -1.92 -0.72
CA ASN A 61 1.06 -1.20 -1.97
C ASN A 61 0.40 -1.99 -3.10
N LYS A 62 -0.52 -1.37 -3.84
CA LYS A 62 -1.16 -1.96 -5.00
C LYS A 62 -0.23 -1.82 -6.22
N VAL A 63 0.33 -2.94 -6.65
CA VAL A 63 1.18 -3.05 -7.84
C VAL A 63 0.33 -3.59 -8.99
N GLN A 64 0.14 -2.80 -10.05
CA GLN A 64 -0.45 -3.33 -11.27
C GLN A 64 0.61 -4.05 -12.08
N LYS A 65 0.58 -5.38 -12.08
CA LYS A 65 1.40 -6.18 -13.00
C LYS A 65 0.72 -6.16 -14.37
N ILE A 66 1.27 -5.39 -15.29
CA ILE A 66 0.87 -5.40 -16.70
C ILE A 66 1.37 -6.74 -17.26
N GLY A 67 0.51 -7.75 -17.45
CA GLY A 67 0.99 -8.96 -18.12
C GLY A 67 0.22 -10.26 -18.04
N SER A 68 -1.02 -10.33 -17.56
CA SER A 68 -1.80 -11.56 -17.73
C SER A 68 -3.28 -11.26 -17.83
N GLU A 69 -3.99 -12.01 -18.66
CA GLU A 69 -5.42 -11.91 -18.96
C GLU A 69 -6.33 -12.08 -17.71
N LEU A 70 -5.76 -12.36 -16.55
CA LEU A 70 -6.45 -12.32 -15.26
C LEU A 70 -6.32 -10.94 -14.63
N ARG A 71 -7.47 -10.34 -14.28
CA ARG A 71 -7.62 -9.08 -13.53
C ARG A 71 -7.16 -9.20 -12.06
N THR A 72 -5.98 -9.74 -11.83
CA THR A 72 -5.38 -9.88 -10.52
C THR A 72 -4.53 -8.66 -10.23
N ALA A 73 -4.98 -7.81 -9.31
CA ALA A 73 -4.12 -6.78 -8.73
C ALA A 73 -3.08 -7.46 -7.83
N SER A 74 -1.79 -7.19 -8.06
CA SER A 74 -0.73 -7.63 -7.16
C SER A 74 -0.60 -6.63 -6.01
N PHE A 75 -0.25 -7.14 -4.83
CA PHE A 75 -0.03 -6.31 -3.65
C PHE A 75 1.34 -6.61 -3.07
N GLU A 76 2.03 -5.56 -2.65
CA GLU A 76 3.31 -5.61 -1.98
C GLU A 76 3.13 -5.12 -0.54
N VAL A 77 3.69 -5.83 0.44
CA VAL A 77 3.56 -5.45 1.85
C VAL A 77 4.56 -4.34 2.17
N LEU A 78 4.07 -3.18 2.62
CA LEU A 78 4.93 -2.06 3.03
C LEU A 78 5.23 -2.07 4.53
N SER A 79 4.28 -2.53 5.35
CA SER A 79 4.44 -2.66 6.80
C SER A 79 3.37 -3.60 7.37
N GLY A 80 3.75 -4.41 8.35
CA GLY A 80 2.87 -5.38 9.03
C GLY A 80 3.56 -6.74 9.19
N THR A 81 3.26 -7.45 10.27
CA THR A 81 3.90 -8.73 10.64
C THR A 81 3.26 -9.94 9.96
N THR A 82 2.09 -9.77 9.34
CA THR A 82 1.31 -10.86 8.78
C THR A 82 1.16 -10.69 7.27
N THR A 83 1.89 -11.52 6.53
CA THR A 83 1.78 -11.75 5.08
C THR A 83 0.47 -12.44 4.67
N VAL A 84 -0.43 -12.71 5.62
CA VAL A 84 -1.64 -13.52 5.41
C VAL A 84 -2.80 -12.98 6.26
N THR A 85 -3.31 -11.79 5.98
CA THR A 85 -4.72 -11.53 6.33
C THR A 85 -5.52 -12.00 5.14
N ARG A 86 -6.35 -13.04 5.36
CA ARG A 86 -7.32 -13.63 4.41
C ARG A 86 -8.20 -12.53 3.82
N TYR A 87 -7.70 -11.79 2.84
CA TYR A 87 -8.52 -10.96 2.01
C TYR A 87 -9.27 -11.91 1.08
N ARG A 88 -10.47 -12.31 1.53
CA ARG A 88 -11.44 -13.08 0.76
C ARG A 88 -11.94 -12.19 -0.38
N VAL A 89 -11.08 -11.94 -1.38
CA VAL A 89 -11.55 -11.69 -2.74
C VAL A 89 -12.22 -12.99 -3.15
N PHE A 90 -13.50 -12.93 -3.51
CA PHE A 90 -14.22 -14.05 -4.09
C PHE A 90 -13.31 -14.82 -5.08
N GLY A 91 -12.86 -16.01 -4.69
CA GLY A 91 -12.34 -17.04 -5.61
C GLY A 91 -10.83 -17.17 -5.83
N SER A 92 -9.93 -16.46 -5.12
CA SER A 92 -8.49 -16.70 -5.34
C SER A 92 -7.66 -16.59 -4.06
N GLN A 93 -6.98 -17.68 -3.70
CA GLN A 93 -5.98 -17.75 -2.65
C GLN A 93 -4.62 -17.41 -3.25
N TYR A 94 -3.96 -16.38 -2.72
CA TYR A 94 -2.57 -16.07 -3.08
C TYR A 94 -1.66 -16.59 -1.98
N ARG A 95 -0.84 -17.59 -2.30
CA ARG A 95 0.28 -18.05 -1.49
C ARG A 95 1.53 -17.41 -2.08
N PHE A 96 2.15 -16.52 -1.31
CA PHE A 96 3.49 -16.03 -1.62
C PHE A 96 4.47 -17.02 -0.99
N ASP A 97 5.16 -17.78 -1.82
CA ASP A 97 6.40 -18.46 -1.47
C ASP A 97 7.54 -17.51 -1.91
N ASP A 98 8.35 -17.07 -0.95
CA ASP A 98 9.61 -16.39 -1.21
C ASP A 98 10.70 -17.46 -1.14
N THR A 99 11.24 -17.85 -2.29
CA THR A 99 12.43 -18.71 -2.42
C THR A 99 13.32 -18.16 -3.51
#